data_AF-A0A7W6RYV0-F1
#
_entry.id   AF-A0A7W6RYV0-F1
#
_cell.length_a   1.000
_cell.length_b   1.000
_cell.length_c   1.000
_cell.angle_alpha   90.00
_cell.angle_beta   90.00
_cell.angle_gamma   90.00
#
_symmetry.space_group_name_H-M   'P 1'
#
loop_
_entity.id
_entity.type
_entity.pdbx_description
1 polymer ?
#
loop_
_entity_poly.entity_id
_entity_poly.type
_entity_poly.pdbx_seq_one_letter_code
_entity_poly.pdbx_strand_id
1 'polypeptide(L)'
;MTHPPNSRDAPRTAEEEANGNANGNAGKTVTARLSATACPVCGKPTAARYRPFCSRRCADVDLSRWLGGGYVVPGHEPADPEDVAAALGGRGLDDPPPER
;
A
#
# COMPACT_ATOMS: atom_id res chain seq x y z
N MET A 1 19.19 -58.03 -12.42
CA MET A 1 19.36 -56.57 -12.65
C MET A 1 18.68 -55.82 -11.52
N THR A 2 19.41 -55.57 -10.44
CA THR A 2 18.88 -54.89 -9.25
C THR A 2 19.18 -53.40 -9.39
N HIS A 3 18.15 -52.55 -9.45
CA HIS A 3 18.32 -51.10 -9.49
C HIS A 3 18.63 -50.56 -8.07
N PRO A 4 19.57 -49.63 -7.90
CA PRO A 4 19.75 -48.93 -6.62
C PRO A 4 18.60 -47.94 -6.37
N PRO A 5 18.24 -47.66 -5.10
CA PRO A 5 17.24 -46.65 -4.78
C PRO A 5 17.76 -45.22 -5.05
N ASN A 6 16.81 -44.36 -5.42
CA ASN A 6 16.97 -42.97 -5.86
C ASN A 6 17.59 -42.09 -4.76
N SER A 7 18.72 -41.43 -5.03
CA SER A 7 19.44 -40.52 -4.11
C SER A 7 18.76 -39.15 -4.00
N ARG A 8 17.55 -39.09 -3.44
CA ARG A 8 16.82 -37.82 -3.20
C ARG A 8 16.57 -37.47 -1.74
N ASP A 9 17.00 -38.31 -0.80
CA ASP A 9 16.95 -38.02 0.64
C ASP A 9 18.34 -37.62 1.17
N ALA A 10 18.78 -36.41 0.81
CA ALA A 10 19.80 -35.72 1.59
C ALA A 10 19.09 -34.85 2.64
N PRO A 11 19.40 -34.98 3.95
CA PRO A 11 18.84 -34.10 4.95
C PRO A 11 19.33 -32.67 4.67
N ARG A 12 18.36 -31.80 4.39
CA ARG A 12 18.54 -30.35 4.27
C ARG A 12 19.22 -29.87 5.55
N THR A 13 20.48 -29.43 5.46
CA THR A 13 21.18 -28.77 6.56
C THR A 13 20.33 -27.59 7.02
N ALA A 14 20.02 -27.58 8.31
CA ALA A 14 19.07 -26.70 8.96
C ALA A 14 19.65 -25.28 9.15
N GLU A 15 19.64 -24.44 8.12
CA GLU A 15 20.10 -23.04 8.25
C GLU A 15 19.20 -21.97 7.60
N GLU A 16 18.00 -22.29 7.09
CA GLU A 16 17.12 -21.23 6.52
C GLU A 16 15.66 -21.29 7.00
N GLU A 17 15.45 -21.75 8.24
CA GLU A 17 14.18 -21.64 8.94
C GLU A 17 14.25 -20.57 10.04
N ALA A 18 14.03 -19.31 9.64
CA ALA A 18 13.65 -18.26 10.58
C ALA A 18 12.71 -17.23 9.94
N ASN A 19 11.69 -17.69 9.22
CA ASN A 19 10.48 -16.89 9.02
C ASN A 19 9.65 -16.95 10.32
N GLY A 20 10.11 -16.22 11.32
CA GLY A 20 9.53 -16.18 12.66
C GLY A 20 8.10 -15.66 12.62
N ASN A 21 7.15 -16.54 12.94
CA ASN A 21 5.81 -16.18 13.35
C ASN A 21 5.88 -15.48 14.73
N ALA A 22 6.02 -14.16 14.75
CA ALA A 22 5.96 -13.37 15.97
C ALA A 22 4.51 -12.95 16.27
N ASN A 23 3.72 -13.90 16.79
CA ASN A 23 2.54 -13.57 17.58
C ASN A 23 2.99 -13.23 19.00
N GLY A 24 3.07 -11.93 19.33
CA GLY A 24 3.46 -11.45 20.65
C GLY A 24 2.67 -10.21 21.04
N ASN A 25 1.64 -10.41 21.87
CA ASN A 25 1.04 -9.36 22.69
C ASN A 25 1.79 -9.31 24.03
N ALA A 26 2.45 -8.18 24.32
CA ALA A 26 2.71 -7.72 25.69
C ALA A 26 3.10 -6.23 25.64
N GLY A 27 2.24 -5.37 26.18
CA GLY A 27 2.45 -3.93 26.21
C GLY A 27 3.43 -3.43 27.28
N LYS A 28 3.62 -2.10 27.24
CA LYS A 28 4.07 -1.19 28.32
C LYS A 28 5.58 -0.88 28.39
N THR A 29 6.05 0.03 27.53
CA THR A 29 6.97 1.15 27.90
C THR A 29 6.85 2.26 26.86
N VAL A 30 6.24 3.38 27.26
CA VAL A 30 6.10 4.59 26.44
C VAL A 30 7.33 5.47 26.67
N THR A 31 8.39 5.24 25.91
CA THR A 31 9.46 6.22 25.66
C THR A 31 9.74 6.25 24.17
N ALA A 32 9.63 7.45 23.61
CA ALA A 32 9.49 7.79 22.19
C ALA A 32 10.23 6.89 21.18
N ARG A 33 9.45 6.22 20.32
CA ARG A 33 9.89 5.74 19.01
C ARG A 33 8.86 6.22 18.00
N LEU A 34 9.32 6.83 16.92
CA LEU A 34 8.55 7.17 15.73
C LEU A 34 7.59 6.01 15.43
N SER A 35 6.30 6.19 15.69
CA SER A 35 5.29 5.14 15.57
C SER A 35 5.52 4.39 14.28
N ALA A 36 5.89 3.11 14.38
CA ALA A 36 5.95 2.26 13.20
C ALA A 36 4.51 2.16 12.70
N THR A 37 4.15 3.03 11.75
CA THR A 37 2.85 3.02 11.10
C THR A 37 2.57 1.59 10.66
N ALA A 38 1.34 1.12 10.89
CA ALA A 38 0.94 -0.20 10.43
C ALA A 38 1.00 -0.26 8.90
N CYS A 39 1.39 -1.40 8.35
CA CYS A 39 1.37 -1.63 6.91
C CYS A 39 -0.07 -1.51 6.40
N PRO A 40 -0.37 -0.64 5.41
CA PRO A 40 -1.73 -0.45 4.92
C PRO A 40 -2.29 -1.68 4.18
N VAL A 41 -1.41 -2.59 3.76
CA VAL A 41 -1.78 -3.81 3.02
C VAL A 41 -2.15 -4.96 3.96
N CYS A 42 -1.51 -5.08 5.13
CA CYS A 42 -1.65 -6.26 5.99
C CYS A 42 -1.63 -5.99 7.51
N GLY A 43 -1.51 -4.74 7.95
CA GLY A 43 -1.55 -4.33 9.37
C GLY A 43 -0.28 -4.58 10.18
N LYS A 44 0.72 -5.30 9.66
CA LYS A 44 1.99 -5.60 10.36
C LYS A 44 2.84 -4.34 10.57
N PRO A 45 3.74 -4.30 11.58
CA PRO A 45 4.66 -3.19 11.77
C PRO A 45 5.49 -2.90 10.52
N THR A 46 5.67 -1.63 10.17
CA THR A 46 6.49 -1.24 9.02
C THR A 46 7.97 -1.52 9.24
N ALA A 47 8.65 -1.91 8.16
CA ALA A 47 10.10 -2.07 8.14
C ALA A 47 10.73 -0.79 7.56
N ALA A 48 11.80 -0.29 8.18
CA ALA A 48 12.41 0.99 7.80
C ALA A 48 12.77 1.09 6.30
N ARG A 49 13.27 -0.01 5.71
CA ARG A 49 13.59 -0.10 4.28
C ARG A 49 12.36 -0.06 3.36
N TYR A 50 11.20 -0.52 3.85
CA TYR A 50 10.00 -0.73 3.04
C TYR A 50 8.86 0.21 3.39
N ARG A 51 9.05 1.20 4.28
CA ARG A 51 8.02 2.18 4.65
C ARG A 51 7.38 2.79 3.39
N PRO A 52 6.03 2.85 3.30
CA PRO A 52 5.03 2.61 4.36
C PRO A 52 4.59 1.15 4.55
N PHE A 53 5.31 0.16 4.01
CA PHE A 53 4.98 -1.27 4.06
C PHE A 53 5.89 -2.08 5.00
N CYS A 54 5.50 -3.33 5.28
CA CYS A 54 6.33 -4.25 6.06
C CYS A 54 7.34 -5.04 5.22
N SER A 55 7.16 -5.13 3.89
CA SER A 55 8.02 -5.92 2.99
C SER A 55 7.85 -5.52 1.51
N ARG A 56 8.80 -5.94 0.66
CA ARG A 56 8.69 -5.82 -0.80
C ARG A 56 7.38 -6.41 -1.32
N ARG A 57 6.99 -7.58 -0.81
CA ARG A 57 5.75 -8.26 -1.24
C ARG A 57 4.51 -7.41 -1.02
N CYS A 58 4.42 -6.67 0.09
CA CYS A 58 3.29 -5.77 0.33
C CYS A 58 3.30 -4.55 -0.60
N ALA A 59 4.49 -4.01 -0.92
CA ALA A 59 4.61 -2.94 -1.93
C ALA A 59 4.15 -3.40 -3.32
N ASP A 60 4.53 -4.62 -3.74
CA ASP A 60 4.12 -5.19 -5.04
C ASP A 60 2.60 -5.41 -5.11
N VAL A 61 1.98 -5.85 -4.01
CA VAL A 61 0.52 -6.03 -3.91
C VAL A 61 -0.19 -4.69 -3.99
N ASP A 62 0.32 -3.68 -3.30
CA ASP A 62 -0.22 -2.33 -3.39
C ASP A 62 -0.19 -1.84 -4.84
N LEU A 63 0.98 -1.88 -5.48
CA LEU A 63 1.15 -1.50 -6.89
C LEU A 63 0.18 -2.23 -7.81
N SER A 64 -0.04 -3.54 -7.60
CA SER A 64 -0.99 -4.31 -8.39
C SER A 64 -2.43 -3.80 -8.24
N ARG A 65 -2.83 -3.34 -7.04
CA ARG A 65 -4.14 -2.71 -6.81
C ARG A 65 -4.25 -1.36 -7.51
N TRP A 66 -3.19 -0.57 -7.53
CA TRP A 66 -3.13 0.69 -8.29
C TRP A 66 -3.32 0.43 -9.78
N LEU A 67 -2.53 -0.47 -10.36
CA LEU A 67 -2.60 -0.80 -11.78
C LEU A 67 -3.92 -1.47 -12.18
N GLY A 68 -4.55 -2.19 -11.24
CA GLY A 68 -5.86 -2.81 -11.43
C GLY A 68 -7.06 -1.90 -11.21
N GLY A 69 -6.87 -0.61 -10.91
CA GLY A 69 -7.98 0.32 -10.64
C GLY A 69 -8.72 0.05 -9.34
N GLY A 70 -8.09 -0.63 -8.37
CA GLY A 70 -8.69 -0.97 -7.08
C GLY A 70 -8.81 0.20 -6.10
N TYR A 71 -8.23 1.35 -6.44
CA TYR A 71 -8.40 2.59 -5.69
C TYR A 71 -9.51 3.44 -6.32
N VAL A 72 -10.60 3.61 -5.58
CA VAL A 72 -11.77 4.39 -5.99
C VAL A 72 -11.92 5.59 -5.06
N VAL A 73 -12.03 6.78 -5.63
CA VAL A 73 -12.44 7.97 -4.88
C VAL A 73 -13.98 7.98 -4.89
N PRO A 74 -14.64 7.96 -3.71
CA PRO A 74 -16.08 8.09 -3.66
C PRO A 74 -16.51 9.40 -4.33
N GLY A 75 -17.44 9.30 -5.29
CA GLY A 75 -18.06 10.49 -5.87
C GLY A 75 -19.01 11.15 -4.88
N HIS A 76 -19.09 12.48 -4.91
CA HIS A 76 -20.27 13.19 -4.41
C HIS A 76 -21.37 13.16 -5.49
N GLU A 77 -22.61 13.52 -5.14
CA GLU A 77 -23.63 13.80 -6.15
C GLU A 77 -23.06 14.74 -7.22
N PRO A 78 -23.36 14.49 -8.51
CA PRO A 78 -22.88 15.32 -9.60
C PRO A 78 -23.35 16.76 -9.34
N ALA A 79 -22.40 17.68 -9.23
CA ALA A 79 -22.73 19.10 -9.09
C ALA A 79 -23.40 19.59 -10.37
N ASP A 80 -24.40 20.47 -10.22
CA ASP A 80 -25.04 21.11 -11.35
C ASP A 80 -23.99 21.95 -12.12
N PRO A 81 -23.93 21.87 -13.46
CA PRO A 81 -23.02 22.67 -14.27
C PRO A 81 -23.12 24.18 -14.00
N GLU A 82 -24.30 24.68 -13.61
CA GLU A 82 -24.54 26.08 -13.27
C GLU A 82 -23.91 26.45 -11.92
N ASP A 83 -24.00 25.55 -10.93
CA ASP A 83 -23.39 25.73 -9.61
C ASP A 83 -21.86 25.71 -9.67
N VAL A 84 -21.27 24.82 -10.48
CA VAL A 84 -19.80 24.80 -10.68
C VAL A 84 -19.33 26.03 -11.44
N ALA A 85 -20.09 26.53 -12.42
CA ALA A 85 -19.74 27.76 -13.14
C ALA A 85 -19.83 29.00 -12.23
N ALA A 86 -20.84 29.06 -11.36
CA ALA A 86 -20.97 30.12 -10.36
C ALA A 86 -19.82 30.07 -9.34
N ALA A 87 -19.47 28.89 -8.84
CA ALA A 87 -18.39 28.71 -7.84
C ALA A 87 -16.98 29.00 -8.39
N LEU A 88 -16.76 28.73 -9.69
CA LEU A 88 -15.49 29.03 -10.37
C LEU A 88 -15.35 30.51 -10.76
N GLY A 89 -16.32 31.35 -10.40
CA GLY A 89 -16.25 32.80 -10.54
C GLY A 89 -16.23 33.22 -12.00
N GLY A 90 -17.35 32.99 -12.69
CA GLY A 90 -17.61 33.33 -14.09
C GLY A 90 -16.96 34.65 -14.53
N ARG A 91 -15.76 34.55 -15.11
CA ARG A 91 -15.38 35.45 -16.19
C ARG A 91 -16.02 34.84 -17.42
N GLY A 92 -17.22 35.32 -17.74
CA GLY A 92 -18.00 34.87 -18.87
C GLY A 92 -17.15 34.89 -20.13
N LEU A 93 -17.41 33.92 -21.00
CA LEU A 93 -16.87 33.89 -22.36
C LEU A 93 -17.32 35.13 -23.18
N ASP A 94 -18.24 35.92 -22.61
CA ASP A 94 -18.85 37.13 -23.16
C ASP A 94 -18.27 38.45 -22.62
N ASP A 95 -17.21 38.44 -21.80
CA ASP A 95 -16.53 39.68 -21.37
C ASP A 95 -15.65 40.22 -22.52
N PRO A 96 -16.00 41.35 -23.16
CA PRO A 96 -15.18 41.88 -24.24
C PRO A 96 -13.83 42.37 -23.68
N PRO A 97 -12.70 42.11 -24.36
CA PRO A 97 -11.40 42.58 -23.89
C PRO A 97 -11.41 44.11 -23.74
N PRO A 98 -10.74 44.69 -22.73
CA PRO A 98 -10.74 46.13 -22.52
C PRO A 98 -10.11 46.82 -23.74
N GLU A 99 -10.80 47.84 -24.26
CA GLU A 99 -10.30 48.67 -25.34
C GLU A 99 -9.15 49.56 -24.84
N ARG A 100 -8.06 49.63 -25.62
CA ARG A 100 -6.82 50.36 -25.29
C ARG A 100 -6.96 51.87 -25.49
#